data_AF-A0A7V2DDK3-F1
#
_entry.id   AF-A0A7V2DDK3-F1
#
_cell.length_a   1.000
_cell.length_b   1.000
_cell.length_c   1.000
_cell.angle_alpha   90.00
_cell.angle_beta   90.00
_cell.angle_gamma   90.00
#
_symmetry.space_group_name_H-M   'P 1'
#
loop_
_entity.id
_entity.type
_entity.pdbx_description
1 polymer ?
#
loop_
_entity_poly.entity_id
_entity_poly.type
_entity_poly.pdbx_seq_one_letter_code
_entity_poly.pdbx_strand_id
1 'polypeptide(L)'
;MRTMAQKRAEYALTEILAAKNNVDKEKLKPFSAGAPAMILQNGFGQTLAFWLAKGKPEHVALFDILTRWFKQTDLKNFGECKQAKDYIQKLSTMEQRQYLSAQNEALALLEWVKRFANADLS
;
A
#
# COMPACT_ATOMS: atom_id res chain seq x y z
N MET A 1 20.44 -3.23 -14.90
CA MET A 1 19.34 -2.32 -14.47
C MET A 1 18.23 -3.19 -13.88
N ARG A 2 17.70 -2.87 -12.68
CA ARG A 2 16.61 -3.65 -12.07
C ARG A 2 15.25 -3.25 -12.63
N THR A 3 14.36 -4.21 -12.86
CA THR A 3 12.99 -3.94 -13.34
C THR A 3 12.12 -3.37 -12.24
N MET A 4 11.01 -2.69 -12.59
CA MET A 4 10.04 -2.23 -11.59
C MET A 4 9.44 -3.37 -10.78
N ALA A 5 9.25 -4.55 -11.39
CA ALA A 5 8.81 -5.74 -10.67
C ALA A 5 9.84 -6.18 -9.60
N GLN A 6 11.14 -6.18 -9.92
CA GLN A 6 12.19 -6.49 -8.96
C GLN A 6 12.24 -5.49 -7.80
N LYS A 7 12.06 -4.18 -8.08
CA LYS A 7 12.03 -3.15 -7.03
C LYS A 7 10.82 -3.32 -6.10
N ARG A 8 9.62 -3.57 -6.64
CA ARG A 8 8.42 -3.82 -5.84
C ARG A 8 8.55 -5.08 -4.98
N ALA A 9 9.11 -6.15 -5.54
CA ALA A 9 9.29 -7.41 -4.83
C ALA A 9 10.25 -7.24 -3.63
N GLU A 10 11.40 -6.59 -3.86
CA GLU A 10 12.36 -6.30 -2.80
C GLU A 10 11.74 -5.43 -1.70
N TYR A 11 11.11 -4.32 -2.08
CA TYR A 11 10.47 -3.41 -1.13
C TYR A 11 9.37 -4.10 -0.32
N ALA A 12 8.46 -4.82 -0.98
CA ALA A 12 7.36 -5.51 -0.32
C ALA A 12 7.86 -6.60 0.64
N LEU A 13 8.92 -7.32 0.29
CA LEU A 13 9.53 -8.33 1.16
C LEU A 13 10.06 -7.69 2.44
N THR A 14 10.88 -6.63 2.31
CA THR A 14 11.45 -5.92 3.47
C THR A 14 10.37 -5.39 4.39
N GLU A 15 9.36 -4.73 3.83
CA GLU A 15 8.28 -4.13 4.63
C GLU A 15 7.39 -5.17 5.31
N ILE A 16 7.10 -6.30 4.65
CA ILE A 16 6.30 -7.37 5.26
C ILE A 16 7.06 -8.05 6.41
N LEU A 17 8.35 -8.30 6.26
CA LEU A 17 9.17 -8.86 7.34
C LEU A 17 9.20 -7.90 8.55
N ALA A 18 9.31 -6.60 8.32
CA ALA A 18 9.22 -5.60 9.38
C ALA A 18 7.82 -5.53 10.02
N ALA A 19 6.75 -5.62 9.22
CA ALA A 19 5.38 -5.59 9.72
C ALA A 19 5.04 -6.82 10.58
N LYS A 20 5.55 -8.01 10.22
CA LYS A 20 5.36 -9.25 11.00
C LYS A 20 5.89 -9.17 12.44
N ASN A 21 6.82 -8.27 12.73
CA ASN A 21 7.33 -8.07 14.10
C ASN A 21 6.34 -7.32 15.01
N ASN A 22 5.43 -6.53 14.43
CA ASN A 22 4.55 -5.62 15.17
C ASN A 22 3.06 -5.88 14.93
N VAL A 23 2.72 -6.70 13.94
CA VAL A 23 1.35 -7.01 13.55
C VAL A 23 1.13 -8.51 13.63
N ASP A 24 0.05 -8.90 14.29
CA ASP A 24 -0.44 -10.27 14.36
C ASP A 24 -0.60 -10.87 12.94
N LYS A 25 0.12 -11.98 12.69
CA LYS A 25 0.12 -12.69 11.41
C LYS A 25 -1.29 -13.13 10.99
N GLU A 26 -2.12 -13.54 11.96
CA GLU A 26 -3.49 -13.99 11.71
C GLU A 26 -4.41 -12.85 11.26
N LYS A 27 -4.00 -11.59 11.45
CA LYS A 27 -4.70 -10.40 10.94
C LYS A 27 -4.06 -9.85 9.67
N LEU A 28 -2.72 -9.77 9.65
CA LEU A 28 -1.97 -9.23 8.52
C LEU A 28 -2.21 -10.04 7.24
N LYS A 29 -2.19 -11.37 7.34
CA LYS A 29 -2.35 -12.29 6.21
C LYS A 29 -3.69 -12.12 5.48
N PRO A 30 -4.86 -12.29 6.13
CA PRO A 30 -6.14 -12.13 5.45
C PRO A 30 -6.38 -10.69 4.97
N PHE A 31 -5.92 -9.69 5.73
CA PHE A 31 -6.08 -8.30 5.33
C PHE A 31 -5.28 -7.94 4.08
N SER A 32 -4.02 -8.38 4.02
CA SER A 32 -3.15 -8.20 2.84
C SER A 32 -3.71 -8.91 1.61
N ALA A 33 -4.36 -10.06 1.79
CA ALA A 33 -5.02 -10.79 0.70
C ALA A 33 -6.25 -10.05 0.15
N GLY A 34 -7.04 -9.38 0.99
CA GLY A 34 -8.20 -8.61 0.58
C GLY A 34 -7.90 -7.22 0.02
N ALA A 35 -6.73 -6.65 0.31
CA ALA A 35 -6.39 -5.26 -0.02
C ALA A 35 -6.52 -4.89 -1.51
N PRO A 36 -6.01 -5.67 -2.48
CA PRO A 36 -6.20 -5.36 -3.90
C PRO A 36 -7.68 -5.37 -4.31
N ALA A 37 -8.45 -6.33 -3.80
CA ALA A 37 -9.87 -6.46 -4.12
C ALA A 37 -10.68 -5.28 -3.58
N MET A 38 -10.38 -4.80 -2.37
CA MET A 38 -11.01 -3.59 -1.81
C MET A 38 -10.83 -2.37 -2.72
N ILE A 39 -9.63 -2.17 -3.27
CA ILE A 39 -9.34 -1.06 -4.20
C ILE A 39 -10.17 -1.20 -5.49
N LEU A 40 -10.26 -2.41 -6.04
CA LEU A 40 -11.01 -2.65 -7.29
C LEU A 40 -12.53 -2.49 -7.10
N GLN A 41 -13.07 -2.89 -5.95
CA GLN A 41 -14.51 -2.88 -5.67
C GLN A 41 -15.01 -1.54 -5.15
N ASN A 42 -14.26 -0.90 -4.26
CA ASN A 42 -14.68 0.32 -3.55
C ASN A 42 -13.95 1.56 -4.06
N GLY A 43 -12.90 1.40 -4.86
CA GLY A 43 -12.06 2.49 -5.33
C GLY A 43 -10.89 2.80 -4.39
N PHE A 44 -9.87 3.42 -4.98
CA PHE A 44 -8.58 3.61 -4.34
C PHE A 44 -8.62 4.58 -3.15
N GLY A 45 -9.13 5.79 -3.35
CA GLY A 45 -9.22 6.79 -2.27
C GLY A 45 -10.11 6.34 -1.10
N GLN A 46 -11.25 5.71 -1.40
CA GLN A 46 -12.16 5.17 -0.36
C GLN A 46 -11.50 4.07 0.46
N THR A 47 -10.74 3.19 -0.17
CA THR A 47 -10.01 2.13 0.52
C THR A 47 -8.97 2.69 1.49
N LEU A 48 -8.19 3.70 1.07
CA LEU A 48 -7.22 4.34 1.97
C LEU A 48 -7.89 5.09 3.12
N ALA A 49 -8.99 5.80 2.86
CA ALA A 49 -9.77 6.44 3.91
C ALA A 49 -10.33 5.42 4.92
N PHE A 50 -10.81 4.27 4.44
CA PHE A 50 -11.26 3.17 5.27
C PHE A 50 -10.16 2.60 6.16
N TRP A 51 -8.95 2.41 5.63
CA TRP A 51 -7.80 1.93 6.42
C TRP A 51 -7.46 2.89 7.57
N LEU A 52 -7.43 4.19 7.28
CA LEU A 52 -7.21 5.22 8.28
C LEU A 52 -8.32 5.25 9.34
N ALA A 53 -9.58 5.14 8.92
CA ALA A 53 -10.72 5.12 9.84
C ALA A 53 -10.72 3.90 10.77
N LYS A 54 -10.25 2.74 10.31
CA LYS A 54 -10.15 1.53 11.14
C LYS A 54 -8.99 1.57 12.12
N GLY A 55 -7.84 2.10 11.71
CA GLY A 55 -6.69 2.36 12.60
C GLY A 55 -6.10 1.14 13.31
N LYS A 56 -6.48 -0.10 12.93
CA LYS A 56 -5.89 -1.31 13.50
C LYS A 56 -4.47 -1.53 12.95
N PRO A 57 -3.60 -2.28 13.65
CA PRO A 57 -2.21 -2.47 13.25
C PRO A 57 -2.03 -2.92 11.79
N GLU A 58 -2.84 -3.86 11.31
CA GLU A 58 -2.78 -4.35 9.93
C GLU A 58 -3.23 -3.30 8.89
N HIS A 59 -4.16 -2.41 9.25
CA HIS A 59 -4.63 -1.33 8.38
C HIS A 59 -3.58 -0.22 8.28
N VAL A 60 -3.02 0.17 9.42
CA VAL A 60 -1.95 1.16 9.49
C VAL A 60 -0.73 0.65 8.75
N ALA A 61 -0.32 -0.62 8.97
CA ALA A 61 0.83 -1.21 8.30
C ALA A 61 0.70 -1.15 6.76
N LEU A 62 -0.43 -1.57 6.19
CA LEU A 62 -0.59 -1.53 4.73
C LEU A 62 -0.68 -0.11 4.17
N PHE A 63 -1.33 0.81 4.88
CA PHE A 63 -1.35 2.22 4.51
C PHE A 63 0.07 2.79 4.45
N ASP A 64 0.86 2.51 5.48
CA ASP A 64 2.23 2.94 5.63
C ASP A 64 3.15 2.38 4.54
N ILE A 65 3.06 1.08 4.27
CA ILE A 65 3.82 0.41 3.20
C ILE A 65 3.53 1.07 1.85
N LEU A 66 2.26 1.29 1.54
CA LEU A 66 1.88 1.87 0.26
C LEU A 66 2.36 3.33 0.14
N THR A 67 2.16 4.12 1.17
CA THR A 67 2.47 5.55 1.14
C THR A 67 3.99 5.81 1.19
N ARG A 68 4.77 4.99 1.91
CA ARG A 68 6.23 5.00 1.83
C ARG A 68 6.74 4.63 0.44
N TRP A 69 6.14 3.63 -0.23
CA TRP A 69 6.48 3.29 -1.62
C TRP A 69 6.28 4.47 -2.58
N PHE A 70 5.14 5.15 -2.48
CA PHE A 70 4.84 6.33 -3.31
C PHE A 70 5.82 7.48 -3.09
N LYS A 71 6.27 7.69 -1.85
CA LYS A 71 7.32 8.67 -1.54
C LYS A 71 8.66 8.30 -2.17
N GLN A 72 9.11 7.05 -1.99
CA GLN A 72 10.41 6.60 -2.49
C GLN A 72 10.53 6.62 -4.02
N THR A 73 9.42 6.40 -4.70
CA THR A 73 9.35 6.41 -6.17
C THR A 73 9.07 7.79 -6.75
N ASP A 74 8.91 8.80 -5.90
CA ASP A 74 8.43 10.15 -6.20
C ASP A 74 7.30 10.17 -7.24
N LEU A 75 6.37 9.22 -7.09
CA LEU A 75 5.24 9.14 -8.00
C LEU A 75 4.38 10.38 -7.81
N LYS A 76 4.32 11.23 -8.84
CA LYS A 76 3.36 12.35 -8.91
C LYS A 76 3.41 13.26 -7.67
N ASN A 77 4.62 13.48 -7.13
CA ASN A 77 4.93 14.36 -6.02
C ASN A 77 4.34 13.91 -4.66
N PHE A 78 4.09 12.61 -4.44
CA PHE A 78 3.69 12.12 -3.10
C PHE A 78 4.74 12.39 -2.01
N GLY A 79 5.97 12.78 -2.37
CA GLY A 79 7.01 13.25 -1.44
C GLY A 79 6.59 14.44 -0.55
N GLU A 80 5.65 15.27 -1.01
CA GLU A 80 5.15 16.43 -0.27
C GLU A 80 4.19 16.07 0.87
N CYS A 81 3.60 14.86 0.85
CA CYS A 81 2.62 14.43 1.83
C CYS A 81 3.31 14.11 3.17
N LYS A 82 2.99 14.85 4.24
CA LYS A 82 3.62 14.67 5.56
C LYS A 82 2.76 13.82 6.49
N GLN A 83 1.45 13.91 6.37
CA GLN A 83 0.46 13.25 7.22
C GLN A 83 -0.48 12.39 6.38
N ALA A 84 -1.15 11.44 7.04
CA ALA A 84 -2.12 10.55 6.39
C ALA A 84 -3.21 11.30 5.60
N LYS A 85 -3.73 12.41 6.17
CA LYS A 85 -4.74 13.26 5.52
C LYS A 85 -4.27 13.86 4.20
N ASP A 86 -2.97 14.13 4.06
CA ASP A 86 -2.39 14.78 2.87
C ASP A 86 -2.50 13.85 1.66
N TYR A 87 -2.38 12.53 1.86
CA TYR A 87 -2.56 11.54 0.79
C TYR A 87 -4.01 11.48 0.30
N ILE A 88 -4.98 11.51 1.23
CA ILE A 88 -6.40 11.50 0.89
C ILE A 88 -6.76 12.78 0.13
N GLN A 89 -6.30 13.94 0.62
CA GLN A 89 -6.52 15.21 -0.06
C GLN A 89 -5.88 15.21 -1.46
N LYS A 90 -4.62 14.76 -1.58
CA LYS A 90 -3.94 14.70 -2.88
C LYS A 90 -4.66 13.80 -3.87
N LEU A 91 -5.13 12.63 -3.44
CA LEU A 91 -5.92 11.74 -4.29
C LEU A 91 -7.26 12.36 -4.73
N SER A 92 -7.90 13.15 -3.88
CA SER A 92 -9.17 13.82 -4.22
C SER A 92 -9.03 14.94 -5.26
N THR A 93 -7.85 15.56 -5.36
CA THR A 93 -7.59 16.67 -6.28
C THR A 93 -6.76 16.26 -7.50
N MET A 94 -6.40 14.98 -7.62
CA MET A 94 -5.60 14.48 -8.74
C MET A 94 -6.39 14.45 -10.03
N GLU A 95 -5.71 14.73 -11.14
CA GLU A 95 -6.26 14.46 -12.46
C GLU A 95 -6.48 12.95 -12.67
N GLN A 96 -7.53 12.59 -13.39
CA GLN A 96 -7.96 11.20 -13.59
C GLN A 96 -6.82 10.27 -14.05
N ARG A 97 -5.98 10.73 -15.00
CA ARG A 97 -4.85 9.93 -15.50
C ARG A 97 -3.81 9.66 -14.41
N GLN A 98 -3.53 10.64 -13.55
CA GLN A 98 -2.59 10.50 -12.44
C GLN A 98 -3.16 9.59 -11.36
N TYR A 99 -4.44 9.75 -11.05
CA TYR A 99 -5.16 8.89 -10.10
C TYR A 99 -5.13 7.42 -10.54
N LEU A 100 -5.46 7.13 -11.80
CA LEU A 100 -5.42 5.77 -12.35
C LEU A 100 -4.00 5.19 -12.37
N SER A 101 -2.99 6.02 -12.68
CA SER A 101 -1.58 5.60 -12.61
C SER A 101 -1.18 5.23 -11.18
N ALA A 102 -1.59 6.01 -10.18
CA ALA A 102 -1.31 5.73 -8.77
C ALA A 102 -2.04 4.47 -8.28
N GLN A 103 -3.30 4.29 -8.68
CA GLN A 103 -4.08 3.09 -8.38
C GLN A 103 -3.43 1.84 -8.99
N ASN A 104 -3.01 1.90 -10.25
CA ASN A 104 -2.34 0.78 -10.91
C ASN A 104 -1.02 0.42 -10.24
N GLU A 105 -0.24 1.42 -9.82
CA GLU A 105 0.97 1.17 -9.04
C GLU A 105 0.66 0.53 -7.68
N ALA A 106 -0.36 1.03 -6.97
CA ALA A 106 -0.78 0.47 -5.69
C ALA A 106 -1.14 -1.01 -5.82
N LEU A 107 -1.94 -1.35 -6.82
CA LEU A 107 -2.33 -2.73 -7.10
C LEU A 107 -1.11 -3.61 -7.43
N ALA A 108 -0.19 -3.11 -8.25
CA ALA A 108 1.02 -3.84 -8.61
C ALA A 108 1.94 -4.09 -7.40
N LEU A 109 2.03 -3.15 -6.46
CA LEU A 109 2.76 -3.34 -5.21
C LEU A 109 2.02 -4.33 -4.28
N LEU A 110 0.72 -4.13 -4.08
CA LEU A 110 -0.07 -4.93 -3.16
C LEU A 110 -0.14 -6.41 -3.54
N GLU A 111 0.03 -6.74 -4.82
CA GLU A 111 0.17 -8.13 -5.25
C GLU A 111 1.44 -8.79 -4.67
N TRP A 112 2.56 -8.06 -4.58
CA TRP A 112 3.77 -8.55 -3.90
C TRP A 112 3.59 -8.60 -2.38
N VAL A 113 2.98 -7.58 -1.79
CA VAL A 113 2.65 -7.54 -0.35
C VAL A 113 1.81 -8.75 0.03
N LYS A 114 0.75 -9.04 -0.75
CA LYS A 114 -0.08 -10.25 -0.58
C LYS A 114 0.74 -11.52 -0.62
N ARG A 115 1.63 -11.68 -1.62
CA ARG A 115 2.44 -12.89 -1.78
C ARG A 115 3.34 -13.13 -0.56
N PHE A 116 4.03 -12.10 -0.09
CA PHE A 116 4.96 -12.24 1.04
C PHE A 116 4.27 -12.31 2.40
N ALA A 117 3.12 -11.66 2.58
CA ALA A 117 2.32 -11.80 3.80
C ALA A 117 1.77 -13.22 3.96
N ASN A 118 1.41 -13.86 2.84
CA ASN A 118 0.91 -15.23 2.82
C ASN A 118 2.01 -16.29 2.89
N ALA A 119 3.23 -15.94 2.49
CA ALA A 119 4.36 -16.84 2.58
C ALA A 119 4.74 -17.07 4.05
N ASP A 120 4.96 -18.33 4.42
CA ASP A 120 5.56 -18.74 5.70
C ASP A 120 7.07 -18.47 5.67
N LEU A 121 7.39 -17.17 5.56
CA LEU A 121 8.71 -16.61 5.83
C LEU A 121 8.77 -16.39 7.33
N SER A 122 9.35 -17.36 8.03
CA SER A 122 9.67 -17.37 9.46
C SER A 122 11.12 -17.78 9.63
#